data_AF-A0A7W3Z9U6-F1
#
_entry.id   AF-A0A7W3Z9U6-F1
#
_cell.length_a   1.000
_cell.length_b   1.000
_cell.length_c   1.000
_cell.angle_alpha   90.00
_cell.angle_beta   90.00
_cell.angle_gamma   90.00
#
_symmetry.space_group_name_H-M   'P 1'
#
loop_
_entity.id
_entity.type
_entity.pdbx_description
1 polymer ?
#
loop_
_entity_poly.entity_id
_entity_poly.type
_entity_poly.pdbx_seq_one_letter_code
_entity_poly.pdbx_strand_id
1 'polypeptide(L)'
;MTAAVVVGSGPNGLAAAAVLARAGVDVTVLEAADEIGGGTRTYEAIVPGLRHDHCSATHPMAVGSPVLTDLGLDRYGLRWRLPEIDCVHPLDDGTAGVLRHSVSGTAAGLGPDERRWSALFSSPAQNYDALSEDILGPLLRVPKHPLLLGRFGLPTVVPATVLARCFRTEQARALWLGVAAHAFRPLDRPLSSAIGLGILTAGHRHGWAVAEGGSRAIGDALAALIADFGGKIETGVRVASVSQLPRADVVVWDVGPSALAQVLGDRLPPRIRRAYERFRYGPGAFKVDFAVQDGIPWRSPEARAAGTVHLGGSAAEVAAGEREVHNGQMPERPFVLLGQQYLADPSRSVGDVHPVWAYAHVPHGYTGDATEAITAQIERFAPGFRERVIGSVTTSSAEFAAGNPNFVGGNILTGAKDLRQLVFGPRTTLQPYDAGVPGHFVCSAATPPGPGAHGMCGSHAATRALRYLRR
;
A
#
# COMPACT_ATOMS: atom_id res chain seq x y z
N MET A 1 -27.07 19.56 13.87
CA MET A 1 -25.72 18.96 13.83
C MET A 1 -25.50 18.51 12.40
N THR A 2 -24.38 18.84 11.77
CA THR A 2 -24.07 18.38 10.41
C THR A 2 -23.79 16.88 10.45
N ALA A 3 -24.38 16.12 9.53
CA ALA A 3 -24.24 14.67 9.44
C ALA A 3 -23.43 14.25 8.21
N ALA A 4 -22.58 13.25 8.37
CA ALA A 4 -21.80 12.64 7.30
C ALA A 4 -21.94 11.12 7.29
N VAL A 5 -22.00 10.55 6.09
CA VAL A 5 -21.91 9.10 5.89
C VAL A 5 -20.61 8.77 5.18
N VAL A 6 -19.88 7.78 5.69
CA VAL A 6 -18.72 7.21 5.00
C VAL A 6 -19.06 5.80 4.54
N VAL A 7 -18.93 5.51 3.25
CA VAL A 7 -19.23 4.18 2.68
C VAL A 7 -17.91 3.46 2.40
N GLY A 8 -17.68 2.36 3.12
CA GLY A 8 -16.44 1.59 3.15
C GLY A 8 -15.57 1.95 4.36
N SER A 9 -15.10 0.92 5.07
CA SER A 9 -14.24 1.04 6.25
C SER A 9 -12.79 0.63 5.98
N GLY A 10 -12.31 0.85 4.76
CA GLY A 10 -10.88 0.76 4.47
C GLY A 10 -10.08 1.80 5.26
N PRO A 11 -8.74 1.74 5.21
CA PRO A 11 -7.89 2.68 5.96
C PRO A 11 -8.16 4.15 5.58
N ASN A 12 -8.58 4.43 4.35
CA ASN A 12 -8.95 5.77 3.93
C ASN A 12 -10.35 6.17 4.42
N GLY A 13 -11.34 5.30 4.34
CA GLY A 13 -12.68 5.56 4.87
C GLY A 13 -12.66 5.82 6.37
N LEU A 14 -11.95 4.98 7.13
CA LEU A 14 -11.78 5.16 8.57
C LEU A 14 -11.02 6.47 8.90
N ALA A 15 -9.97 6.81 8.14
CA ALA A 15 -9.28 8.09 8.32
C ALA A 15 -10.18 9.29 8.00
N ALA A 16 -11.01 9.21 6.95
CA ALA A 16 -11.97 10.26 6.63
C ALA A 16 -13.00 10.44 7.75
N ALA A 17 -13.56 9.33 8.26
CA ALA A 17 -14.49 9.32 9.37
C ALA A 17 -13.90 9.93 10.64
N ALA A 18 -12.68 9.53 11.01
CA ALA A 18 -11.93 10.08 12.13
C ALA A 18 -11.72 11.60 12.02
N VAL A 19 -11.31 12.09 10.86
CA VAL A 19 -11.11 13.53 10.61
C VAL A 19 -12.42 14.32 10.70
N LEU A 20 -13.52 13.77 10.17
CA LEU A 20 -14.85 14.39 10.25
C LEU A 20 -15.40 14.41 11.68
N ALA A 21 -15.30 13.30 12.40
CA ALA A 21 -15.79 13.16 13.77
C ALA A 21 -15.05 14.12 14.72
N ARG A 22 -13.72 14.20 14.61
CA ARG A 22 -12.90 15.16 15.37
C ARG A 22 -13.24 16.62 15.06
N ALA A 23 -13.78 16.90 13.87
CA ALA A 23 -14.27 18.23 13.49
C ALA A 23 -15.70 18.52 13.97
N GLY A 24 -16.32 17.64 14.76
CA GLY A 24 -17.66 17.80 15.32
C GLY A 24 -18.80 17.44 14.36
N VAL A 25 -18.52 16.68 13.30
CA VAL A 25 -19.54 16.14 12.39
C VAL A 25 -20.08 14.83 12.97
N ASP A 26 -21.39 14.61 12.92
CA ASP A 26 -22.00 13.33 13.28
C ASP A 26 -21.74 12.32 12.16
N VAL A 27 -20.97 11.27 12.43
CA VAL A 27 -20.45 10.35 11.41
C VAL A 27 -21.01 8.94 11.59
N THR A 28 -21.56 8.38 10.51
CA THR A 28 -21.83 6.94 10.39
C THR A 28 -20.99 6.34 9.26
N VAL A 29 -20.21 5.32 9.58
CA VAL A 29 -19.49 4.49 8.61
C VAL A 29 -20.33 3.25 8.29
N LEU A 30 -20.52 2.96 7.00
CA LEU A 30 -21.23 1.77 6.51
C LEU A 30 -20.23 0.85 5.83
N GLU A 31 -20.07 -0.36 6.36
CA GLU A 31 -19.19 -1.41 5.84
C GLU A 31 -20.00 -2.60 5.34
N ALA A 32 -19.67 -3.10 4.15
CA ALA A 32 -20.39 -4.19 3.51
C ALA A 32 -19.99 -5.58 4.04
N ALA A 33 -18.76 -5.74 4.51
CA ALA A 33 -18.28 -6.93 5.19
C ALA A 33 -18.74 -6.96 6.66
N ASP A 34 -18.63 -8.13 7.30
CA ASP A 34 -18.97 -8.31 8.72
C ASP A 34 -17.93 -7.69 9.67
N GLU A 35 -16.79 -7.27 9.13
CA GLU A 35 -15.66 -6.69 9.84
C GLU A 35 -15.07 -5.49 9.08
N ILE A 36 -14.39 -4.61 9.81
CA ILE A 36 -13.78 -3.40 9.25
C ILE A 36 -12.35 -3.61 8.75
N GLY A 37 -11.78 -2.59 8.11
CA GLY A 37 -10.36 -2.47 7.83
C GLY A 37 -9.97 -2.76 6.38
N GLY A 38 -10.83 -3.38 5.59
CA GLY A 38 -10.60 -3.65 4.17
C GLY A 38 -9.26 -4.37 3.91
N GLY A 39 -8.27 -3.67 3.36
CA GLY A 39 -6.94 -4.22 3.07
C GLY A 39 -6.01 -4.36 4.29
N THR A 40 -6.35 -3.78 5.44
CA THR A 40 -5.52 -3.85 6.66
C THR A 40 -6.02 -4.89 7.66
N ARG A 41 -6.82 -5.87 7.24
CA ARG A 41 -7.26 -6.95 8.13
C ARG A 41 -6.12 -7.91 8.47
N THR A 42 -6.23 -8.58 9.62
CA THR A 42 -5.33 -9.63 10.09
C THR A 42 -6.17 -10.83 10.52
N TYR A 43 -5.74 -12.03 10.18
CA TYR A 43 -6.46 -13.27 10.49
C TYR A 43 -5.51 -14.40 10.89
N GLU A 44 -6.10 -15.49 11.39
CA GLU A 44 -5.43 -16.74 11.75
C GLU A 44 -6.07 -17.86 10.91
N ALA A 45 -5.32 -18.44 9.97
CA ALA A 45 -5.87 -19.40 9.00
C ALA A 45 -5.17 -20.76 8.97
N ILE A 46 -3.92 -20.86 9.45
CA ILE A 46 -3.11 -22.08 9.31
C ILE A 46 -2.95 -22.80 10.66
N VAL A 47 -2.43 -22.09 11.66
CA VAL A 47 -2.28 -22.58 13.05
C VAL A 47 -2.98 -21.58 13.97
N PRO A 48 -3.77 -22.02 14.97
CA PRO A 48 -4.39 -21.11 15.94
C PRO A 48 -3.35 -20.22 16.63
N GLY A 49 -3.58 -18.91 16.67
CA GLY A 49 -2.64 -17.90 17.17
C GLY A 49 -1.60 -17.41 16.16
N LEU A 50 -1.45 -18.07 15.00
CA LEU A 50 -0.51 -17.67 13.96
C LEU A 50 -1.14 -16.62 13.05
N ARG A 51 -0.61 -15.39 13.07
CA ARG A 51 -1.27 -14.22 12.48
C ARG A 51 -0.66 -13.79 11.16
N HIS A 52 -1.50 -13.72 10.13
CA HIS A 52 -1.16 -13.20 8.80
C HIS A 52 -1.99 -11.96 8.48
N ASP A 53 -1.41 -11.04 7.71
CA ASP A 53 -2.13 -9.89 7.20
C ASP A 53 -2.82 -10.22 5.86
N HIS A 54 -4.06 -9.76 5.70
CA HIS A 54 -4.84 -10.05 4.50
C HIS A 54 -4.26 -9.43 3.24
N CYS A 55 -3.79 -8.18 3.31
CA CYS A 55 -3.21 -7.49 2.16
C CYS A 55 -2.06 -6.57 2.56
N SER A 56 -2.27 -5.46 3.27
CA SER A 56 -1.15 -4.59 3.67
C SER A 56 -0.41 -5.20 4.85
N ALA A 57 0.89 -5.45 4.72
CA ALA A 57 1.71 -6.16 5.72
C ALA A 57 2.79 -5.28 6.38
N THR A 58 3.42 -4.41 5.60
CA THR A 58 4.50 -3.50 6.02
C THR A 58 4.15 -2.08 5.61
N HIS A 59 4.44 -1.09 6.46
CA HIS A 59 3.80 0.23 6.41
C HIS A 59 4.77 1.43 6.39
N PRO A 60 5.76 1.48 5.49
CA PRO A 60 6.77 2.55 5.46
C PRO A 60 6.16 3.95 5.24
N MET A 61 5.02 4.02 4.55
CA MET A 61 4.30 5.27 4.31
C MET A 61 3.29 5.63 5.40
N ALA A 62 2.81 4.65 6.19
CA ALA A 62 1.78 4.89 7.19
C ALA A 62 2.38 5.38 8.51
N VAL A 63 3.52 4.83 8.92
CA VAL A 63 4.24 5.23 10.14
C VAL A 63 4.57 6.73 10.15
N GLY A 64 4.91 7.29 8.99
CA GLY A 64 5.19 8.72 8.80
C GLY A 64 4.02 9.53 8.25
N SER A 65 2.80 9.00 8.25
CA SER A 65 1.65 9.68 7.65
C SER A 65 1.19 10.86 8.51
N PRO A 66 1.10 12.09 7.96
CA PRO A 66 0.66 13.26 8.71
C PRO A 66 -0.69 13.08 9.41
N VAL A 67 -1.67 12.47 8.75
CA VAL A 67 -3.00 12.29 9.35
C VAL A 67 -2.98 11.29 10.50
N LEU A 68 -2.23 10.18 10.39
CA LEU A 68 -2.21 9.16 11.45
C LEU A 68 -1.46 9.69 12.69
N THR A 69 -0.37 10.42 12.48
CA THR A 69 0.36 11.10 13.55
C THR A 69 -0.50 12.17 14.24
N ASP A 70 -1.18 13.03 13.46
CA ASP A 70 -2.01 14.11 13.99
C ASP A 70 -3.25 13.61 14.76
N LEU A 71 -3.76 12.43 14.43
CA LEU A 71 -4.86 11.79 15.16
C LEU A 71 -4.42 11.22 16.53
N GLY A 72 -3.12 11.01 16.76
CA GLY A 72 -2.58 10.48 18.02
C GLY A 72 -3.12 9.08 18.33
N LEU A 73 -3.00 8.17 17.36
CA LEU A 73 -3.53 6.80 17.41
C LEU A 73 -2.81 5.89 18.41
N ASP A 74 -1.64 6.29 18.89
CA ASP A 74 -0.91 5.63 19.98
C ASP A 74 -1.75 5.55 21.27
N ARG A 75 -2.57 6.58 21.54
CA ARG A 75 -3.53 6.61 22.66
C ARG A 75 -4.63 5.56 22.54
N TYR A 76 -4.87 5.08 21.32
CA TYR A 76 -5.83 4.02 21.00
C TYR A 76 -5.14 2.67 20.76
N GLY A 77 -3.87 2.52 21.18
CA GLY A 77 -3.16 1.26 21.21
C GLY A 77 -2.34 0.94 19.95
N LEU A 78 -2.33 1.80 18.92
CA LEU A 78 -1.50 1.57 17.74
C LEU A 78 -0.02 1.74 18.09
N ARG A 79 0.76 0.67 17.92
CA ARG A 79 2.22 0.69 18.11
C ARG A 79 2.91 0.14 16.88
N TRP A 80 3.95 0.85 16.45
CA TRP A 80 4.79 0.46 15.32
C TRP A 80 6.00 -0.32 15.82
N ARG A 81 6.34 -1.42 15.14
CA ARG A 81 7.50 -2.25 15.41
C ARG A 81 8.38 -2.33 14.17
N LEU A 82 9.70 -2.35 14.39
CA LEU A 82 10.69 -2.41 13.33
C LEU A 82 11.48 -3.71 13.44
N PRO A 83 11.76 -4.39 12.31
CA PRO A 83 12.74 -5.49 12.27
C PRO A 83 14.16 -4.94 12.49
N GLU A 84 15.20 -5.78 12.50
CA GLU A 84 16.58 -5.27 12.51
C GLU A 84 16.97 -4.67 11.13
N ILE A 85 16.49 -5.30 10.06
CA ILE A 85 16.69 -4.88 8.67
C ILE A 85 15.32 -4.64 8.03
N ASP A 86 15.13 -3.48 7.42
CA ASP A 86 13.85 -3.11 6.80
C ASP A 86 13.51 -4.05 5.64
N CYS A 87 14.44 -4.15 4.69
CA CYS A 87 14.23 -4.91 3.46
C CYS A 87 15.54 -5.48 2.92
N VAL A 88 15.49 -6.66 2.32
CA VAL A 88 16.60 -7.27 1.59
C VAL A 88 16.15 -7.70 0.20
N HIS A 89 17.01 -7.50 -0.80
CA HIS A 89 16.86 -8.04 -2.14
C HIS A 89 18.00 -9.03 -2.41
N PRO A 90 17.81 -10.34 -2.15
CA PRO A 90 18.84 -11.34 -2.38
C PRO A 90 19.10 -11.58 -3.87
N LEU A 91 20.34 -11.95 -4.19
CA LEU A 91 20.80 -12.37 -5.51
C LEU A 91 21.18 -13.86 -5.48
N ASP A 92 21.30 -14.48 -6.66
CA ASP A 92 21.58 -15.92 -6.78
C ASP A 92 22.92 -16.37 -6.19
N ASP A 93 23.89 -15.45 -6.16
CA ASP A 93 25.23 -15.69 -5.61
C ASP A 93 25.27 -15.64 -4.07
N GLY A 94 24.13 -15.37 -3.43
CA GLY A 94 23.99 -15.23 -1.98
C GLY A 94 24.32 -13.84 -1.44
N THR A 95 24.78 -12.91 -2.30
CA THR A 95 24.87 -11.49 -1.94
C THR A 95 23.49 -10.83 -1.99
N ALA A 96 23.37 -9.62 -1.44
CA ALA A 96 22.09 -8.92 -1.43
C ALA A 96 22.24 -7.40 -1.40
N GLY A 97 21.21 -6.71 -1.92
CA GLY A 97 20.99 -5.31 -1.61
C GLY A 97 20.23 -5.18 -0.29
N VAL A 98 20.78 -4.45 0.67
CA VAL A 98 20.27 -4.40 2.05
C VAL A 98 19.81 -2.99 2.40
N LEU A 99 18.52 -2.83 2.68
CA LEU A 99 17.93 -1.59 3.18
C LEU A 99 17.90 -1.59 4.71
N ARG A 100 18.50 -0.57 5.31
CA ARG A 100 18.51 -0.34 6.75
C ARG A 100 17.73 0.92 7.11
N HIS A 101 17.48 1.12 8.42
CA HIS A 101 16.69 2.21 8.99
C HIS A 101 17.26 3.63 8.82
N SER A 102 18.25 3.81 7.94
CA SER A 102 18.81 5.12 7.63
C SER A 102 19.47 5.10 6.26
N VAL A 103 19.56 6.29 5.67
CA VAL A 103 20.31 6.51 4.43
C VAL A 103 21.78 6.12 4.61
N SER A 104 22.41 6.55 5.71
CA SER A 104 23.82 6.27 5.98
C SER A 104 24.09 4.77 6.17
N GLY A 105 23.27 4.09 6.97
CA GLY A 105 23.41 2.65 7.19
C GLY A 105 23.22 1.83 5.90
N THR A 106 22.27 2.23 5.06
CA THR A 106 22.06 1.60 3.75
C THR A 106 23.21 1.88 2.81
N ALA A 107 23.58 3.15 2.64
CA ALA A 107 24.62 3.59 1.72
C ALA A 107 25.98 2.94 2.03
N ALA A 108 26.36 2.85 3.32
CA ALA A 108 27.61 2.21 3.74
C ALA A 108 27.67 0.73 3.32
N GLY A 109 26.53 0.02 3.33
CA GLY A 109 26.42 -1.36 2.88
C GLY A 109 26.47 -1.56 1.36
N LEU A 110 26.31 -0.49 0.57
CA LEU A 110 26.30 -0.55 -0.90
C LEU A 110 27.69 -0.27 -1.53
N GLY A 111 28.73 -0.10 -0.72
CA GLY A 111 30.12 0.03 -1.17
C GLY A 111 30.31 1.15 -2.22
N PRO A 112 30.72 0.85 -3.48
CA PRO A 112 30.95 1.86 -4.52
C PRO A 112 29.75 2.79 -4.84
N ASP A 113 28.55 2.41 -4.42
CA ASP A 113 27.31 3.16 -4.63
C ASP A 113 26.89 4.06 -3.46
N GLU A 114 27.64 4.05 -2.35
CA GLU A 114 27.37 4.83 -1.13
C GLU A 114 27.04 6.30 -1.43
N ARG A 115 27.91 6.98 -2.21
CA ARG A 115 27.75 8.40 -2.55
C ARG A 115 26.51 8.67 -3.39
N ARG A 116 26.14 7.74 -4.28
CA ARG A 116 25.00 7.89 -5.20
C ARG A 116 23.69 7.69 -4.46
N TRP A 117 23.64 6.66 -3.60
CA TRP A 117 22.50 6.42 -2.73
C TRP A 117 22.26 7.61 -1.80
N SER A 118 23.31 8.09 -1.14
CA SER A 118 23.25 9.26 -0.27
C SER A 118 22.79 10.52 -1.01
N ALA A 119 23.27 10.75 -2.23
CA ALA A 119 22.88 11.91 -3.03
C ALA A 119 21.38 11.91 -3.39
N LEU A 120 20.77 10.73 -3.57
CA LEU A 120 19.35 10.61 -3.86
C LEU A 120 18.48 10.76 -2.61
N PHE A 121 18.89 10.19 -1.48
CA PHE A 121 17.99 10.00 -0.33
C PHE A 121 18.29 10.86 0.90
N SER A 122 19.52 11.35 1.11
CA SER A 122 19.87 12.04 2.36
C SER A 122 19.02 13.29 2.60
N SER A 123 18.92 14.18 1.61
CA SER A 123 18.14 15.41 1.77
C SER A 123 16.63 15.13 1.83
N PRO A 124 16.03 14.33 0.94
CA PRO A 124 14.60 14.02 1.05
C PRO A 124 14.22 13.34 2.36
N ALA A 125 15.01 12.38 2.85
CA ALA A 125 14.70 11.66 4.09
C ALA A 125 14.81 12.56 5.33
N GLN A 126 15.85 13.40 5.41
CA GLN A 126 16.00 14.37 6.51
C GLN A 126 14.86 15.38 6.57
N ASN A 127 14.30 15.75 5.41
CA ASN A 127 13.22 16.72 5.30
C ASN A 127 11.85 16.06 5.12
N TYR A 128 11.74 14.74 5.34
CA TYR A 128 10.52 14.00 5.03
C TYR A 128 9.32 14.54 5.79
N ASP A 129 9.44 14.89 7.07
CA ASP A 129 8.29 15.34 7.86
C ASP A 129 7.68 16.63 7.29
N ALA A 130 8.50 17.58 6.83
CA ALA A 130 8.03 18.77 6.12
C ALA A 130 7.51 18.46 4.71
N LEU A 131 8.13 17.50 4.03
CA LEU A 131 7.82 17.13 2.65
C LEU A 131 6.61 16.19 2.52
N SER A 132 6.28 15.45 3.57
CA SER A 132 5.31 14.35 3.60
C SER A 132 3.92 14.82 3.18
N GLU A 133 3.48 15.97 3.68
CA GLU A 133 2.18 16.55 3.29
C GLU A 133 2.11 16.85 1.80
N ASP A 134 3.22 17.26 1.18
CA ASP A 134 3.35 17.60 -0.24
C ASP A 134 3.49 16.35 -1.13
N ILE A 135 4.25 15.34 -0.70
CA ILE A 135 4.34 14.03 -1.37
C ILE A 135 2.99 13.31 -1.32
N LEU A 136 2.33 13.35 -0.16
CA LEU A 136 1.07 12.65 0.10
C LEU A 136 -0.15 13.51 -0.27
N GLY A 137 0.01 14.51 -1.12
CA GLY A 137 -1.06 15.37 -1.62
C GLY A 137 -1.31 15.23 -3.13
N PRO A 138 -2.37 15.87 -3.66
CA PRO A 138 -2.55 16.00 -5.11
C PRO A 138 -1.38 16.72 -5.78
N LEU A 139 -0.95 16.23 -6.95
CA LEU A 139 0.16 16.83 -7.70
C LEU A 139 -0.14 18.24 -8.25
N LEU A 140 -1.41 18.52 -8.57
CA LEU A 140 -1.85 19.80 -9.13
C LEU A 140 -2.39 20.76 -8.06
N ARG A 141 -1.56 21.06 -7.06
CA ARG A 141 -1.84 22.05 -6.00
C ARG A 141 -0.65 22.97 -5.80
N VAL A 142 -0.85 24.08 -5.08
CA VAL A 142 0.26 24.90 -4.59
C VAL A 142 0.90 24.16 -3.40
N PRO A 143 2.16 23.68 -3.51
CA PRO A 143 2.82 22.97 -2.42
C PRO A 143 3.23 23.95 -1.32
N LYS A 144 3.31 23.46 -0.08
CA LYS A 144 3.84 24.27 1.04
C LYS A 144 5.35 24.48 0.92
N HIS A 145 6.05 23.49 0.35
CA HIS A 145 7.50 23.47 0.23
C HIS A 145 7.94 23.26 -1.24
N PRO A 146 7.73 24.24 -2.15
CA PRO A 146 7.96 24.07 -3.59
C PRO A 146 9.41 23.69 -3.94
N LEU A 147 10.39 24.26 -3.24
CA LEU A 147 11.80 23.96 -3.49
C LEU A 147 12.19 22.54 -3.06
N LEU A 148 11.69 22.08 -1.90
CA LEU A 148 11.94 20.72 -1.42
C LEU A 148 11.23 19.70 -2.32
N LEU A 149 9.96 19.97 -2.65
CA LEU A 149 9.18 19.12 -3.56
C LEU A 149 9.78 19.07 -4.96
N GLY A 150 10.29 20.19 -5.49
CA GLY A 150 10.98 20.22 -6.78
C GLY A 150 12.23 19.33 -6.78
N ARG A 151 13.06 19.41 -5.74
CA ARG A 151 14.28 18.59 -5.60
C ARG A 151 13.96 17.11 -5.46
N PHE A 152 12.95 16.75 -4.68
CA PHE A 152 12.46 15.37 -4.58
C PHE A 152 11.83 14.88 -5.89
N GLY A 153 11.03 15.74 -6.54
CA GLY A 153 10.23 15.42 -7.72
C GLY A 153 11.04 15.24 -9.00
N LEU A 154 12.16 15.94 -9.17
CA LEU A 154 13.00 15.87 -10.38
C LEU A 154 13.42 14.43 -10.74
N PRO A 155 14.01 13.63 -9.82
CA PRO A 155 14.30 12.22 -10.09
C PRO A 155 13.07 11.36 -10.40
N THR A 156 11.88 11.71 -9.89
CA THR A 156 10.69 10.89 -10.06
C THR A 156 10.23 10.77 -11.51
N VAL A 157 10.50 11.79 -12.35
CA VAL A 157 10.13 11.83 -13.78
C VAL A 157 10.89 10.77 -14.59
N VAL A 158 12.13 10.47 -14.18
CA VAL A 158 13.01 9.52 -14.85
C VAL A 158 12.48 8.08 -14.63
N PRO A 159 12.47 7.22 -15.66
CA PRO A 159 12.13 5.82 -15.46
C PRO A 159 13.06 5.11 -14.46
N ALA A 160 12.52 4.22 -13.64
CA ALA A 160 13.26 3.48 -12.62
C ALA A 160 14.43 2.68 -13.22
N THR A 161 14.26 2.07 -14.39
CA THR A 161 15.33 1.34 -15.09
C THR A 161 16.46 2.26 -15.58
N VAL A 162 16.17 3.53 -15.85
CA VAL A 162 17.18 4.53 -16.22
C VAL A 162 17.90 5.01 -14.97
N LEU A 163 17.18 5.30 -13.88
CA LEU A 163 17.78 5.69 -12.61
C LEU A 163 18.67 4.58 -12.03
N ALA A 164 18.31 3.31 -12.24
CA ALA A 164 19.13 2.16 -11.86
C ALA A 164 20.54 2.20 -12.47
N ARG A 165 20.69 2.75 -13.68
CA ARG A 165 22.00 2.88 -14.37
C ARG A 165 22.96 3.82 -13.65
N CYS A 166 22.47 4.67 -12.75
CA CYS A 166 23.34 5.48 -11.90
C CYS A 166 24.19 4.60 -10.97
N PHE A 167 23.66 3.47 -10.49
CA PHE A 167 24.35 2.55 -9.61
C PHE A 167 25.30 1.61 -10.37
N ARG A 168 26.41 1.23 -9.73
CA ARG A 168 27.48 0.39 -10.29
C ARG A 168 27.31 -1.08 -9.97
N THR A 169 26.86 -1.38 -8.76
CA THR A 169 26.70 -2.74 -8.24
C THR A 169 25.34 -3.32 -8.57
N GLU A 170 25.26 -4.64 -8.72
CA GLU A 170 23.97 -5.29 -8.95
C GLU A 170 23.09 -5.25 -7.70
N GLN A 171 23.68 -5.31 -6.51
CA GLN A 171 23.00 -5.20 -5.22
C GLN A 171 22.21 -3.88 -5.10
N ALA A 172 22.82 -2.75 -5.45
CA ALA A 172 22.14 -1.45 -5.42
C ALA A 172 21.04 -1.33 -6.48
N ARG A 173 21.28 -1.86 -7.69
CA ARG A 173 20.29 -1.85 -8.79
C ARG A 173 19.08 -2.72 -8.46
N ALA A 174 19.33 -3.92 -7.96
CA ALA A 174 18.32 -4.89 -7.60
C ALA A 174 17.48 -4.37 -6.43
N LEU A 175 18.10 -3.83 -5.37
CA LEU A 175 17.38 -3.18 -4.28
C LEU A 175 16.48 -2.04 -4.77
N TRP A 176 17.01 -1.16 -5.62
CA TRP A 176 16.25 -0.05 -6.18
C TRP A 176 15.06 -0.53 -7.03
N LEU A 177 15.27 -1.47 -7.96
CA LEU A 177 14.17 -1.95 -8.82
C LEU A 177 13.18 -2.85 -8.09
N GLY A 178 13.61 -3.61 -7.08
CA GLY A 178 12.70 -4.35 -6.19
C GLY A 178 11.75 -3.41 -5.45
N VAL A 179 12.25 -2.29 -4.93
CA VAL A 179 11.38 -1.29 -4.28
C VAL A 179 10.50 -0.56 -5.31
N ALA A 180 11.03 -0.24 -6.50
CA ALA A 180 10.24 0.38 -7.56
C ALA A 180 9.10 -0.53 -8.09
N ALA A 181 9.27 -1.85 -8.03
CA ALA A 181 8.27 -2.84 -8.45
C ALA A 181 6.97 -2.77 -7.64
N HIS A 182 6.96 -2.19 -6.43
CA HIS A 182 5.74 -1.88 -5.67
C HIS A 182 4.72 -1.04 -6.45
N ALA A 183 5.13 -0.43 -7.57
CA ALA A 183 4.26 0.32 -8.46
C ALA A 183 3.33 -0.55 -9.36
N PHE A 184 3.52 -1.87 -9.45
CA PHE A 184 2.75 -2.80 -10.31
C PHE A 184 2.68 -2.36 -11.78
N ARG A 185 3.81 -1.94 -12.35
CA ARG A 185 3.84 -1.34 -13.69
C ARG A 185 5.23 -1.43 -14.32
N PRO A 186 5.33 -1.34 -15.66
CA PRO A 186 6.61 -1.40 -16.33
C PRO A 186 7.56 -0.31 -15.84
N LEU A 187 8.74 -0.74 -15.40
CA LEU A 187 9.72 0.11 -14.72
C LEU A 187 10.52 1.01 -15.67
N ASP A 188 10.29 0.90 -16.97
CA ASP A 188 10.89 1.70 -18.03
C ASP A 188 10.04 2.89 -18.50
N ARG A 189 8.86 3.10 -17.90
CA ARG A 189 7.97 4.21 -18.24
C ARG A 189 8.27 5.45 -17.40
N PRO A 190 7.96 6.66 -17.91
CA PRO A 190 8.03 7.87 -17.10
C PRO A 190 7.22 7.75 -15.80
N LEU A 191 7.71 8.38 -14.73
CA LEU A 191 7.16 8.29 -13.38
C LEU A 191 7.14 6.90 -12.73
N SER A 192 7.83 5.89 -13.29
CA SER A 192 7.97 4.61 -12.60
C SER A 192 8.85 4.70 -11.35
N SER A 193 9.75 5.69 -11.25
CA SER A 193 10.56 5.94 -10.05
C SER A 193 9.79 6.56 -8.89
N ALA A 194 8.63 7.17 -9.14
CA ALA A 194 7.94 7.99 -8.14
C ALA A 194 7.59 7.22 -6.86
N ILE A 195 7.02 6.01 -7.01
CA ILE A 195 6.62 5.16 -5.89
C ILE A 195 7.86 4.66 -5.13
N GLY A 196 8.88 4.18 -5.85
CA GLY A 196 10.11 3.69 -5.22
C GLY A 196 10.85 4.78 -4.44
N LEU A 197 10.96 6.00 -5.00
CA LEU A 197 11.56 7.15 -4.31
C LEU A 197 10.75 7.54 -3.07
N GLY A 198 9.42 7.56 -3.17
CA GLY A 198 8.54 7.88 -2.04
C GLY A 198 8.69 6.88 -0.89
N ILE A 199 8.61 5.59 -1.20
CA ILE A 199 8.74 4.50 -0.22
C ILE A 199 10.13 4.51 0.43
N LEU A 200 11.21 4.62 -0.35
CA LEU A 200 12.57 4.66 0.21
C LEU A 200 12.82 5.91 1.05
N THR A 201 12.30 7.07 0.64
CA THR A 201 12.45 8.31 1.41
C THR A 201 11.72 8.21 2.75
N ALA A 202 10.48 7.71 2.75
CA ALA A 202 9.72 7.50 3.97
C ALA A 202 10.36 6.44 4.87
N GLY A 203 10.75 5.30 4.28
CA GLY A 203 11.40 4.20 4.98
C GLY A 203 12.76 4.58 5.57
N HIS A 204 13.57 5.39 4.89
CA HIS A 204 14.82 5.88 5.48
C HIS A 204 14.62 6.85 6.66
N ARG A 205 13.46 7.49 6.76
CA ARG A 205 13.13 8.38 7.88
C ARG A 205 12.51 7.62 9.05
N HIS A 206 11.56 6.73 8.77
CA HIS A 206 10.68 6.12 9.78
C HIS A 206 10.76 4.59 9.86
N GLY A 207 11.51 3.96 8.95
CA GLY A 207 11.63 2.51 8.82
C GLY A 207 10.45 1.84 8.09
N TRP A 208 10.59 0.56 7.80
CA TRP A 208 9.56 -0.30 7.21
C TRP A 208 8.81 -1.02 8.33
N ALA A 209 8.05 -0.24 9.09
CA ALA A 209 7.39 -0.72 10.29
C ALA A 209 6.20 -1.65 10.00
N VAL A 210 5.92 -2.53 10.96
CA VAL A 210 4.68 -3.31 11.05
C VAL A 210 3.88 -2.81 12.25
N ALA A 211 2.55 -2.94 12.19
CA ALA A 211 1.71 -2.68 13.36
C ALA A 211 1.75 -3.89 14.31
N GLU A 212 1.99 -3.63 15.60
CA GLU A 212 1.99 -4.66 16.64
C GLU A 212 0.63 -5.37 16.71
N GLY A 213 0.64 -6.71 16.74
CA GLY A 213 -0.53 -7.57 16.76
C GLY A 213 -1.18 -7.81 15.39
N GLY A 214 -0.79 -7.07 14.34
CA GLY A 214 -1.45 -7.14 13.03
C GLY A 214 -1.67 -5.78 12.40
N SER A 215 -1.74 -5.71 11.06
CA SER A 215 -2.23 -4.52 10.36
C SER A 215 -3.63 -4.08 10.81
N ARG A 216 -4.43 -5.01 11.39
CA ARG A 216 -5.76 -4.69 11.93
C ARG A 216 -5.71 -3.60 13.00
N ALA A 217 -4.62 -3.50 13.76
CA ALA A 217 -4.46 -2.48 14.80
C ALA A 217 -4.60 -1.05 14.27
N ILE A 218 -4.31 -0.79 12.98
CA ILE A 218 -4.54 0.52 12.35
C ILE A 218 -6.04 0.83 12.28
N GLY A 219 -6.84 -0.14 11.83
CA GLY A 219 -8.30 -0.01 11.73
C GLY A 219 -8.95 0.08 13.11
N ASP A 220 -8.51 -0.74 14.06
CA ASP A 220 -9.03 -0.75 15.43
C ASP A 220 -8.79 0.58 16.14
N ALA A 221 -7.59 1.15 16.00
CA ALA A 221 -7.26 2.45 16.60
C ALA A 221 -8.09 3.59 15.99
N LEU A 222 -8.31 3.58 14.67
CA LEU A 222 -9.17 4.56 14.01
C LEU A 222 -10.65 4.40 14.44
N ALA A 223 -11.13 3.16 14.56
CA ALA A 223 -12.48 2.87 15.02
C ALA A 223 -12.71 3.34 16.46
N ALA A 224 -11.75 3.08 17.35
CA ALA A 224 -11.80 3.56 18.73
C ALA A 224 -11.83 5.09 18.82
N LEU A 225 -11.03 5.78 17.99
CA LEU A 225 -11.07 7.23 17.89
C LEU A 225 -12.43 7.74 17.39
N ILE A 226 -12.98 7.13 16.34
CA ILE A 226 -14.31 7.50 15.82
C ILE A 226 -15.36 7.38 16.93
N ALA A 227 -15.33 6.30 17.72
CA ALA A 227 -16.24 6.08 18.83
C ALA A 227 -16.06 7.10 19.96
N ASP A 228 -14.83 7.51 20.29
CA ASP A 228 -14.53 8.55 21.29
C ASP A 228 -15.16 9.90 20.93
N PHE A 229 -15.24 10.21 19.63
CA PHE A 229 -15.95 11.39 19.11
C PHE A 229 -17.45 11.14 18.83
N GLY A 230 -18.01 10.00 19.26
CA GLY A 230 -19.43 9.67 19.14
C GLY A 230 -19.88 9.18 17.76
N GLY A 231 -18.95 8.92 16.84
CA GLY A 231 -19.25 8.33 15.54
C GLY A 231 -19.62 6.85 15.64
N LYS A 232 -20.30 6.35 14.61
CA LYS A 232 -20.82 4.97 14.53
C LYS A 232 -20.21 4.22 13.36
N ILE A 233 -20.05 2.91 13.50
CA ILE A 233 -19.65 2.02 12.42
C ILE A 233 -20.65 0.85 12.37
N GLU A 234 -21.26 0.65 11.22
CA GLU A 234 -22.23 -0.41 10.96
C GLU A 234 -21.66 -1.37 9.91
N THR A 235 -21.41 -2.62 10.29
CA THR A 235 -20.94 -3.70 9.41
C THR A 235 -22.12 -4.50 8.82
N GLY A 236 -21.87 -5.28 7.77
CA GLY A 236 -22.90 -6.04 7.05
C GLY A 236 -23.86 -5.18 6.21
N VAL A 237 -23.58 -3.89 6.04
CA VAL A 237 -24.42 -2.93 5.32
C VAL A 237 -23.83 -2.63 3.95
N ARG A 238 -24.30 -3.38 2.93
CA ARG A 238 -23.93 -3.11 1.53
C ARG A 238 -24.80 -2.02 0.93
N VAL A 239 -24.19 -0.87 0.63
CA VAL A 239 -24.81 0.22 -0.13
C VAL A 239 -24.73 -0.07 -1.64
N ALA A 240 -25.83 -0.52 -2.22
CA ALA A 240 -25.99 -0.75 -3.67
C ALA A 240 -26.62 0.45 -4.39
N SER A 241 -27.33 1.32 -3.68
CA SER A 241 -27.92 2.53 -4.26
C SER A 241 -27.96 3.69 -3.26
N VAL A 242 -28.00 4.92 -3.76
CA VAL A 242 -28.04 6.13 -2.92
C VAL A 242 -29.30 6.21 -2.05
N SER A 243 -30.39 5.54 -2.42
CA SER A 243 -31.62 5.54 -1.62
C SER A 243 -31.50 4.74 -0.32
N GLN A 244 -30.46 3.91 -0.17
CA GLN A 244 -30.18 3.16 1.05
C GLN A 244 -29.37 3.96 2.07
N LEU A 245 -28.83 5.13 1.68
CA LEU A 245 -28.07 5.95 2.60
C LEU A 245 -29.01 6.61 3.62
N PRO A 246 -28.61 6.68 4.90
CA PRO A 246 -29.30 7.54 5.85
C PRO A 246 -29.14 9.01 5.43
N ARG A 247 -30.00 9.88 5.97
CA ARG A 247 -29.96 11.30 5.68
C ARG A 247 -28.63 11.90 6.17
N ALA A 248 -27.88 12.51 5.26
CA ALA A 248 -26.61 13.17 5.56
C ALA A 248 -26.42 14.42 4.69
N ASP A 249 -25.63 15.37 5.19
CA ASP A 249 -25.25 16.59 4.48
C ASP A 249 -24.09 16.33 3.51
N VAL A 250 -23.22 15.37 3.84
CA VAL A 250 -22.14 14.90 2.97
C VAL A 250 -21.98 13.38 3.00
N VAL A 251 -21.52 12.81 1.89
CA VAL A 251 -21.22 11.39 1.75
C VAL A 251 -19.80 11.22 1.21
N VAL A 252 -18.97 10.47 1.93
CA VAL A 252 -17.59 10.14 1.53
C VAL A 252 -17.51 8.67 1.12
N TRP A 253 -17.01 8.41 -0.08
CA TRP A 253 -17.00 7.10 -0.71
C TRP A 253 -15.58 6.52 -0.68
N ASP A 254 -15.32 5.54 0.18
CA ASP A 254 -14.11 4.70 0.17
C ASP A 254 -14.32 3.46 -0.71
N VAL A 255 -14.81 3.69 -1.94
CA VAL A 255 -15.02 2.64 -2.94
C VAL A 255 -14.33 2.99 -4.26
N GLY A 256 -14.08 1.98 -5.07
CA GLY A 256 -13.47 2.11 -6.39
C GLY A 256 -14.38 2.93 -7.34
N PRO A 257 -13.79 3.64 -8.32
CA PRO A 257 -14.57 4.48 -9.25
C PRO A 257 -15.71 3.74 -9.95
N SER A 258 -15.48 2.49 -10.38
CA SER A 258 -16.52 1.70 -11.06
C SER A 258 -17.71 1.39 -10.15
N ALA A 259 -17.47 1.04 -8.88
CA ALA A 259 -18.53 0.83 -7.90
C ALA A 259 -19.28 2.15 -7.59
N LEU A 260 -18.55 3.26 -7.47
CA LEU A 260 -19.15 4.57 -7.28
C LEU A 260 -20.07 4.96 -8.45
N ALA A 261 -19.67 4.66 -9.68
CA ALA A 261 -20.49 4.90 -10.87
C ALA A 261 -21.78 4.07 -10.87
N GLN A 262 -21.71 2.81 -10.41
CA GLN A 262 -22.88 1.94 -10.27
C GLN A 262 -23.86 2.46 -9.21
N VAL A 263 -23.36 2.82 -8.03
CA VAL A 263 -24.21 3.24 -6.91
C VAL A 263 -24.86 4.60 -7.16
N LEU A 264 -24.12 5.58 -7.68
CA LEU A 264 -24.66 6.91 -7.96
C LEU A 264 -25.47 6.97 -9.27
N GLY A 265 -25.19 6.08 -10.23
CA GLY A 265 -25.94 5.95 -11.48
C GLY A 265 -26.15 7.29 -12.20
N ASP A 266 -27.41 7.58 -12.51
CA ASP A 266 -27.81 8.79 -13.27
C ASP A 266 -27.74 10.09 -12.47
N ARG A 267 -27.44 10.03 -11.16
CA ARG A 267 -27.12 11.24 -10.39
C ARG A 267 -25.78 11.84 -10.81
N LEU A 268 -24.87 11.04 -11.37
CA LEU A 268 -23.59 11.51 -11.86
C LEU A 268 -23.77 12.25 -13.20
N PRO A 269 -23.08 13.39 -13.39
CA PRO A 269 -22.98 14.01 -14.71
C PRO A 269 -22.43 13.01 -15.75
N PRO A 270 -23.00 12.93 -16.97
CA PRO A 270 -22.66 11.89 -17.96
C PRO A 270 -21.18 11.78 -18.32
N ARG A 271 -20.41 12.88 -18.23
CA ARG A 271 -18.96 12.87 -18.48
C ARG A 271 -18.18 12.24 -17.32
N ILE A 272 -18.63 12.45 -16.07
CA ILE A 272 -17.99 11.92 -14.87
C ILE A 272 -18.31 10.43 -14.73
N ARG A 273 -19.59 10.05 -14.92
CA ARG A 273 -20.01 8.64 -14.95
C ARG A 273 -19.15 7.81 -15.92
N ARG A 274 -19.03 8.27 -17.18
CA ARG A 274 -18.17 7.61 -18.18
C ARG A 274 -16.70 7.53 -17.79
N ALA A 275 -16.17 8.52 -17.08
CA ALA A 275 -14.77 8.51 -16.64
C ALA A 275 -14.53 7.43 -15.56
N TYR A 276 -15.49 7.25 -14.65
CA TYR A 276 -15.44 6.23 -13.61
C TYR A 276 -15.71 4.82 -14.14
N GLU A 277 -16.66 4.66 -15.07
CA GLU A 277 -16.90 3.38 -15.76
C GLU A 277 -15.69 2.91 -16.57
N ARG A 278 -14.93 3.84 -17.17
CA ARG A 278 -13.72 3.56 -17.95
C ARG A 278 -12.43 3.61 -17.13
N PHE A 279 -12.52 3.65 -15.80
CA PHE A 279 -11.35 3.65 -14.94
C PHE A 279 -10.56 2.35 -15.14
N ARG A 280 -9.26 2.47 -15.41
CA ARG A 280 -8.40 1.32 -15.72
C ARG A 280 -7.75 0.78 -14.45
N TYR A 281 -7.85 -0.52 -14.25
CA TYR A 281 -7.16 -1.25 -13.21
C TYR A 281 -5.87 -1.87 -13.77
N GLY A 282 -4.86 -2.03 -12.91
CA GLY A 282 -3.57 -2.60 -13.27
C GLY A 282 -3.49 -4.10 -13.01
N PRO A 283 -2.27 -4.66 -13.08
CA PRO A 283 -1.99 -6.04 -12.66
C PRO A 283 -2.53 -6.41 -11.28
N GLY A 284 -2.76 -7.70 -11.07
CA GLY A 284 -3.26 -8.25 -9.83
C GLY A 284 -2.17 -8.79 -8.91
N ALA A 285 -2.57 -9.26 -7.73
CA ALA A 285 -1.73 -10.02 -6.81
C ALA A 285 -2.30 -11.44 -6.64
N PHE A 286 -1.41 -12.44 -6.58
CA PHE A 286 -1.72 -13.78 -6.10
C PHE A 286 -0.90 -14.02 -4.84
N LYS A 287 -1.56 -14.34 -3.73
CA LYS A 287 -0.96 -14.39 -2.41
C LYS A 287 -0.93 -15.83 -1.88
N VAL A 288 0.13 -16.15 -1.15
CA VAL A 288 0.30 -17.38 -0.38
C VAL A 288 0.82 -17.00 1.01
N ASP A 289 0.08 -17.40 2.04
CA ASP A 289 0.57 -17.44 3.40
C ASP A 289 1.16 -18.81 3.69
N PHE A 290 2.28 -18.81 4.41
CA PHE A 290 2.90 -20.03 4.90
C PHE A 290 3.00 -20.00 6.43
N ALA A 291 2.89 -21.17 7.04
CA ALA A 291 3.37 -21.45 8.38
C ALA A 291 4.71 -22.16 8.25
N VAL A 292 5.78 -21.54 8.76
CA VAL A 292 7.15 -22.00 8.56
C VAL A 292 7.79 -22.31 9.90
N GLN A 293 8.20 -23.56 10.09
CA GLN A 293 8.90 -24.01 11.28
C GLN A 293 10.37 -23.59 11.23
N ASP A 294 10.92 -23.09 12.34
CA ASP A 294 12.33 -22.66 12.51
C ASP A 294 12.80 -21.55 11.54
N GLY A 295 11.84 -20.82 10.95
CA GLY A 295 12.08 -19.71 10.02
C GLY A 295 12.58 -20.15 8.64
N ILE A 296 12.87 -19.21 7.74
CA ILE A 296 13.29 -19.50 6.37
C ILE A 296 14.82 -19.69 6.31
N PRO A 297 15.34 -20.75 5.65
CA PRO A 297 16.79 -21.02 5.57
C PRO A 297 17.46 -20.18 4.48
N TRP A 298 17.38 -18.86 4.60
CA TRP A 298 17.96 -17.94 3.61
C TRP A 298 19.45 -18.20 3.39
N ARG A 299 19.85 -18.17 2.10
CA ARG A 299 21.27 -18.15 1.70
C ARG A 299 21.97 -16.88 2.17
N SER A 300 21.35 -15.71 1.97
CA SER A 300 21.84 -14.43 2.50
C SER A 300 21.55 -14.37 4.02
N PRO A 301 22.58 -14.16 4.86
CA PRO A 301 22.38 -13.98 6.30
C PRO A 301 21.48 -12.79 6.65
N GLU A 302 21.57 -11.70 5.89
CA GLU A 302 20.80 -10.47 6.12
C GLU A 302 19.30 -10.69 5.96
N ALA A 303 18.88 -11.56 5.03
CA ALA A 303 17.47 -11.89 4.84
C ALA A 303 16.85 -12.57 6.07
N ARG A 304 17.64 -13.19 6.98
CA ARG A 304 17.14 -13.79 8.23
C ARG A 304 16.71 -12.75 9.27
N ALA A 305 17.20 -11.53 9.15
CA ALA A 305 16.89 -10.41 10.05
C ALA A 305 15.99 -9.35 9.38
N ALA A 306 15.56 -9.60 8.13
CA ALA A 306 14.83 -8.64 7.32
C ALA A 306 13.32 -8.81 7.43
N GLY A 307 12.59 -7.75 7.81
CA GLY A 307 11.13 -7.77 7.86
C GLY A 307 10.48 -7.93 6.48
N THR A 308 11.14 -7.47 5.42
CA THR A 308 10.69 -7.64 4.02
C THR A 308 11.80 -8.22 3.15
N VAL A 309 11.44 -9.10 2.21
CA VAL A 309 12.35 -9.67 1.23
C VAL A 309 11.74 -9.53 -0.18
N HIS A 310 12.51 -8.99 -1.11
CA HIS A 310 12.14 -8.86 -2.51
C HIS A 310 12.81 -9.96 -3.34
N LEU A 311 12.03 -10.94 -3.79
CA LEU A 311 12.51 -12.07 -4.57
C LEU A 311 12.25 -11.81 -6.05
N GLY A 312 13.27 -11.30 -6.75
CA GLY A 312 13.18 -10.99 -8.18
C GLY A 312 14.46 -11.25 -8.97
N GLY A 313 15.52 -11.73 -8.31
CA GLY A 313 16.83 -11.90 -8.95
C GLY A 313 17.46 -10.57 -9.33
N SER A 314 18.09 -10.51 -10.50
CA SER A 314 18.73 -9.30 -11.01
C SER A 314 17.74 -8.16 -11.26
N ALA A 315 18.26 -6.93 -11.34
CA ALA A 315 17.48 -5.75 -11.70
C ALA A 315 16.82 -5.91 -13.10
N ALA A 316 17.51 -6.61 -14.01
CA ALA A 316 17.00 -6.91 -15.34
C ALA A 316 15.82 -7.91 -15.32
N GLU A 317 15.89 -8.95 -14.49
CA GLU A 317 14.79 -9.91 -14.30
C GLU A 317 13.55 -9.22 -13.75
N VAL A 318 13.69 -8.38 -12.71
CA VAL A 318 12.56 -7.60 -12.16
C VAL A 318 11.90 -6.75 -13.25
N ALA A 319 12.68 -6.01 -14.03
CA ALA A 319 12.15 -5.15 -15.08
C ALA A 319 11.47 -5.93 -16.23
N ALA A 320 11.97 -7.14 -16.54
CA ALA A 320 11.36 -8.02 -17.53
C ALA A 320 10.05 -8.61 -17.03
N GLY A 321 10.03 -9.16 -15.80
CA GLY A 321 8.84 -9.74 -15.19
C GLY A 321 7.70 -8.73 -15.05
N GLU A 322 7.97 -7.51 -14.58
CA GLU A 322 6.97 -6.45 -14.49
C GLU A 322 6.35 -6.08 -15.86
N ARG A 323 7.14 -6.20 -16.94
CA ARG A 323 6.67 -5.94 -18.30
C ARG A 323 5.79 -7.07 -18.81
N GLU A 324 6.18 -8.32 -18.59
CA GLU A 324 5.38 -9.51 -18.94
C GLU A 324 4.02 -9.48 -18.24
N VAL A 325 4.01 -9.26 -16.92
CA VAL A 325 2.79 -9.13 -16.10
C VAL A 325 1.89 -8.03 -16.66
N HIS A 326 2.45 -6.86 -16.98
CA HIS A 326 1.70 -5.76 -17.57
C HIS A 326 1.09 -6.09 -18.94
N ASN A 327 1.78 -6.91 -19.73
CA ASN A 327 1.31 -7.37 -21.04
C ASN A 327 0.33 -8.55 -20.95
N GLY A 328 -0.06 -8.96 -19.74
CA GLY A 328 -1.00 -10.05 -19.52
C GLY A 328 -0.37 -11.44 -19.50
N GLN A 329 0.97 -11.52 -19.42
CA GLN A 329 1.73 -12.77 -19.42
C GLN A 329 2.24 -13.05 -18.00
N MET A 330 2.03 -14.27 -17.51
CA MET A 330 2.56 -14.69 -16.21
C MET A 330 4.04 -15.08 -16.38
N PRO A 331 4.99 -14.42 -15.68
CA PRO A 331 6.40 -14.81 -15.73
C PRO A 331 6.61 -16.18 -15.09
N GLU A 332 7.55 -16.97 -15.63
CA GLU A 332 8.03 -18.20 -14.98
C GLU A 332 8.67 -17.88 -13.61
N ARG A 333 9.34 -16.72 -13.53
CA ARG A 333 10.02 -16.23 -12.34
C ARG A 333 9.45 -14.88 -11.93
N PRO A 334 8.25 -14.84 -11.31
CA PRO A 334 7.60 -13.59 -10.98
C PRO A 334 8.37 -12.86 -9.87
N PHE A 335 8.21 -11.53 -9.82
CA PHE A 335 8.59 -10.78 -8.64
C PHE A 335 7.68 -11.15 -7.47
N VAL A 336 8.27 -11.62 -6.37
CA VAL A 336 7.56 -11.99 -5.15
C VAL A 336 8.01 -11.06 -4.02
N LEU A 337 7.05 -10.38 -3.39
CA LEU A 337 7.29 -9.74 -2.11
C LEU A 337 6.97 -10.72 -1.00
N LEU A 338 7.88 -10.82 -0.04
CA LEU A 338 7.74 -11.67 1.11
C LEU A 338 7.92 -10.84 2.39
N GLY A 339 7.02 -11.03 3.35
CA GLY A 339 7.03 -10.43 4.67
C GLY A 339 7.39 -11.46 5.74
N GLN A 340 8.26 -11.05 6.64
CA GLN A 340 8.64 -11.74 7.88
C GLN A 340 8.30 -10.84 9.06
N GLN A 341 7.05 -10.36 9.13
CA GLN A 341 6.61 -9.38 10.15
C GLN A 341 6.88 -9.84 11.59
N TYR A 342 6.95 -11.16 11.81
CA TYR A 342 7.25 -11.75 13.11
C TYR A 342 8.62 -11.37 13.66
N LEU A 343 9.58 -10.97 12.81
CA LEU A 343 10.89 -10.49 13.25
C LEU A 343 10.80 -9.15 13.98
N ALA A 344 9.83 -8.32 13.60
CA ALA A 344 9.53 -7.06 14.28
C ALA A 344 8.54 -7.27 15.44
N ASP A 345 7.60 -8.19 15.27
CA ASP A 345 6.53 -8.50 16.22
C ASP A 345 6.42 -10.02 16.48
N PRO A 346 7.19 -10.55 17.45
CA PRO A 346 7.20 -11.98 17.75
C PRO A 346 5.85 -12.54 18.22
N SER A 347 4.93 -11.68 18.68
CA SER A 347 3.60 -12.09 19.15
C SER A 347 2.72 -12.74 18.06
N ARG A 348 3.14 -12.63 16.80
CA ARG A 348 2.48 -13.24 15.63
C ARG A 348 2.83 -14.71 15.43
N SER A 349 3.86 -15.22 16.11
CA SER A 349 4.34 -16.60 16.00
C SER A 349 3.71 -17.50 17.06
N VAL A 350 3.72 -18.81 16.79
CA VAL A 350 3.26 -19.84 17.73
C VAL A 350 4.43 -20.78 18.01
N GLY A 351 5.13 -20.56 19.12
CA GLY A 351 6.40 -21.26 19.40
C GLY A 351 7.40 -21.00 18.26
N ASP A 352 7.93 -22.08 17.69
CA ASP A 352 8.91 -22.04 16.60
C ASP A 352 8.25 -22.04 15.20
N VAL A 353 6.94 -21.78 15.12
CA VAL A 353 6.20 -21.64 13.86
C VAL A 353 5.95 -20.16 13.59
N HIS A 354 6.43 -19.69 12.45
CA HIS A 354 6.39 -18.28 12.06
C HIS A 354 5.47 -18.04 10.85
N PRO A 355 4.68 -16.95 10.86
CA PRO A 355 3.87 -16.56 9.71
C PRO A 355 4.76 -15.92 8.65
N VAL A 356 4.68 -16.45 7.44
CA VAL A 356 5.31 -15.86 6.26
C VAL A 356 4.22 -15.43 5.29
N TRP A 357 4.22 -14.16 4.95
CA TRP A 357 3.25 -13.54 4.05
C TRP A 357 3.93 -13.32 2.70
N ALA A 358 3.43 -13.89 1.60
CA ALA A 358 4.06 -13.68 0.29
C ALA A 358 3.03 -13.47 -0.82
N TYR A 359 3.36 -12.63 -1.80
CA TYR A 359 2.54 -12.52 -3.00
C TYR A 359 3.39 -12.24 -4.24
N ALA A 360 2.94 -12.77 -5.38
CA ALA A 360 3.47 -12.46 -6.70
C ALA A 360 2.64 -11.38 -7.38
N HIS A 361 3.29 -10.58 -8.21
CA HIS A 361 2.59 -9.79 -9.23
C HIS A 361 2.12 -10.72 -10.35
N VAL A 362 0.84 -10.64 -10.70
CA VAL A 362 0.21 -11.48 -11.73
C VAL A 362 -0.58 -10.62 -12.71
N PRO A 363 -0.85 -11.11 -13.94
CA PRO A 363 -1.71 -10.42 -14.89
C PRO A 363 -3.04 -9.94 -14.28
N HIS A 364 -3.59 -8.84 -14.79
CA HIS A 364 -4.91 -8.37 -14.38
C HIS A 364 -5.97 -9.46 -14.61
N GLY A 365 -6.71 -9.84 -13.58
CA GLY A 365 -7.72 -10.90 -13.67
C GLY A 365 -7.12 -12.30 -13.89
N TYR A 366 -5.87 -12.54 -13.49
CA TYR A 366 -5.23 -13.85 -13.61
C TYR A 366 -6.05 -14.95 -12.93
N THR A 367 -6.35 -16.01 -13.68
CA THR A 367 -7.18 -17.16 -13.26
C THR A 367 -6.37 -18.42 -12.95
N GLY A 368 -5.06 -18.41 -13.18
CA GLY A 368 -4.19 -19.53 -12.86
C GLY A 368 -3.79 -19.57 -11.39
N ASP A 369 -3.00 -20.59 -11.05
CA ASP A 369 -2.44 -20.77 -9.71
C ASP A 369 -0.94 -20.43 -9.72
N ALA A 370 -0.54 -19.41 -8.96
CA ALA A 370 0.86 -18.99 -8.86
C ALA A 370 1.59 -19.59 -7.64
N THR A 371 0.98 -20.51 -6.91
CA THR A 371 1.53 -21.09 -5.67
C THR A 371 2.89 -21.72 -5.88
N GLU A 372 3.04 -22.55 -6.92
CA GLU A 372 4.32 -23.20 -7.21
C GLU A 372 5.38 -22.17 -7.68
N ALA A 373 4.99 -21.18 -8.49
CA ALA A 373 5.91 -20.13 -8.93
C ALA A 373 6.44 -19.30 -7.73
N ILE A 374 5.58 -18.98 -6.77
CA ILE A 374 5.95 -18.29 -5.52
C ILE A 374 6.88 -19.17 -4.68
N THR A 375 6.49 -20.43 -4.44
CA THR A 375 7.28 -21.37 -3.64
C THR A 375 8.65 -21.62 -4.26
N ALA A 376 8.73 -21.78 -5.59
CA ALA A 376 9.98 -21.94 -6.32
C ALA A 376 10.86 -20.69 -6.27
N GLN A 377 10.28 -19.48 -6.29
CA GLN A 377 11.06 -18.25 -6.06
C GLN A 377 11.66 -18.22 -4.66
N ILE A 378 10.90 -18.58 -3.62
CA ILE A 378 11.45 -18.63 -2.25
C ILE A 378 12.58 -19.66 -2.17
N GLU A 379 12.38 -20.87 -2.72
CA GLU A 379 13.38 -21.94 -2.72
C GLU A 379 14.69 -21.55 -3.43
N ARG A 380 14.60 -20.79 -4.53
CA ARG A 380 15.77 -20.30 -5.29
C ARG A 380 16.75 -19.58 -4.36
N PHE A 381 16.24 -18.76 -3.44
CA PHE A 381 17.02 -17.95 -2.50
C PHE A 381 17.14 -18.57 -1.09
N ALA A 382 16.34 -19.58 -0.77
CA ALA A 382 16.34 -20.33 0.48
C ALA A 382 16.13 -21.84 0.26
N PRO A 383 17.15 -22.58 -0.21
CA PRO A 383 17.06 -24.03 -0.34
C PRO A 383 16.78 -24.68 1.01
N GLY A 384 15.83 -25.60 1.06
CA GLY A 384 15.31 -26.15 2.31
C GLY A 384 14.01 -25.48 2.77
N PHE A 385 13.45 -24.54 2.00
CA PHE A 385 12.24 -23.80 2.40
C PHE A 385 11.03 -24.72 2.47
N ARG A 386 10.80 -25.52 1.42
CA ARG A 386 9.64 -26.44 1.36
C ARG A 386 9.60 -27.40 2.54
N GLU A 387 10.75 -27.87 2.99
CA GLU A 387 10.90 -28.80 4.11
C GLU A 387 10.48 -28.19 5.46
N ARG A 388 10.45 -26.85 5.55
CA ARG A 388 10.04 -26.11 6.75
C ARG A 388 8.60 -25.63 6.71
N VAL A 389 7.92 -25.73 5.56
CA VAL A 389 6.50 -25.36 5.43
C VAL A 389 5.65 -26.46 6.05
N ILE A 390 4.91 -26.12 7.10
CA ILE A 390 3.96 -27.05 7.75
C ILE A 390 2.52 -26.82 7.30
N GLY A 391 2.25 -25.72 6.60
CA GLY A 391 0.95 -25.42 6.02
C GLY A 391 0.97 -24.14 5.20
N SER A 392 0.03 -24.02 4.26
CA SER A 392 -0.12 -22.84 3.42
C SER A 392 -1.57 -22.56 3.08
N VAL A 393 -1.91 -21.29 2.91
CA VAL A 393 -3.22 -20.83 2.44
C VAL A 393 -3.02 -19.86 1.28
N THR A 394 -3.80 -20.01 0.22
CA THR A 394 -3.71 -19.17 -0.97
C THR A 394 -4.84 -18.15 -1.01
N THR A 395 -4.61 -17.04 -1.70
CA THR A 395 -5.64 -16.07 -2.06
C THR A 395 -5.38 -15.65 -3.50
N SER A 396 -6.21 -16.16 -4.40
CA SER A 396 -6.19 -15.84 -5.82
C SER A 396 -6.64 -14.41 -6.10
N SER A 397 -6.35 -13.93 -7.32
CA SER A 397 -6.84 -12.63 -7.80
C SER A 397 -8.37 -12.50 -7.72
N ALA A 398 -9.08 -13.61 -7.97
CA ALA A 398 -10.54 -13.66 -7.93
C ALA A 398 -11.05 -13.58 -6.48
N GLU A 399 -10.42 -14.28 -5.54
CA GLU A 399 -10.76 -14.22 -4.12
C GLU A 399 -10.48 -12.84 -3.52
N PHE A 400 -9.38 -12.18 -3.90
CA PHE A 400 -9.14 -10.78 -3.53
C PHE A 400 -10.29 -9.86 -3.99
N ALA A 401 -10.73 -9.99 -5.24
CA ALA A 401 -11.81 -9.19 -5.80
C ALA A 401 -13.17 -9.51 -5.15
N ALA A 402 -13.41 -10.77 -4.80
CA ALA A 402 -14.63 -11.21 -4.12
C ALA A 402 -14.68 -10.72 -2.66
N GLY A 403 -13.56 -10.82 -1.93
CA GLY A 403 -13.44 -10.39 -0.54
C GLY A 403 -13.38 -8.87 -0.37
N ASN A 404 -12.88 -8.14 -1.36
CA ASN A 404 -12.92 -6.68 -1.41
C ASN A 404 -13.19 -6.21 -2.85
N PRO A 405 -14.41 -5.73 -3.16
CA PRO A 405 -14.78 -5.27 -4.50
C PRO A 405 -13.92 -4.13 -5.08
N ASN A 406 -13.11 -3.46 -4.24
CA ASN A 406 -12.15 -2.45 -4.69
C ASN A 406 -10.90 -3.05 -5.36
N PHE A 407 -10.64 -4.36 -5.19
CA PHE A 407 -9.52 -5.09 -5.77
C PHE A 407 -9.89 -5.73 -7.12
N VAL A 408 -10.46 -4.92 -8.03
CA VAL A 408 -10.93 -5.39 -9.35
C VAL A 408 -9.80 -6.12 -10.09
N GLY A 409 -10.08 -7.37 -10.49
CA GLY A 409 -9.10 -8.24 -11.16
C GLY A 409 -7.87 -8.59 -10.30
N GLY A 410 -8.01 -8.54 -8.97
CA GLY A 410 -6.92 -8.77 -8.00
C GLY A 410 -6.02 -7.56 -7.78
N ASN A 411 -6.33 -6.39 -8.34
CA ASN A 411 -5.46 -5.21 -8.24
C ASN A 411 -5.58 -4.52 -6.88
N ILE A 412 -4.67 -4.85 -5.96
CA ILE A 412 -4.62 -4.32 -4.59
C ILE A 412 -4.25 -2.83 -4.49
N LEU A 413 -3.84 -2.20 -5.60
CA LEU A 413 -3.53 -0.77 -5.68
C LEU A 413 -4.74 0.11 -6.08
N THR A 414 -5.85 -0.50 -6.51
CA THR A 414 -7.04 0.18 -7.04
C THR A 414 -6.70 1.23 -8.11
N GLY A 415 -6.21 0.76 -9.25
CA GLY A 415 -5.89 1.54 -10.45
C GLY A 415 -4.61 1.09 -11.13
N ALA A 416 -4.51 1.34 -12.44
CA ALA A 416 -3.32 1.07 -13.24
C ALA A 416 -2.13 1.98 -12.91
N LYS A 417 -2.37 3.10 -12.19
CA LYS A 417 -1.36 4.10 -11.79
C LYS A 417 -0.49 4.57 -12.96
N ASP A 418 -1.11 4.70 -14.13
CA ASP A 418 -0.47 5.34 -15.27
C ASP A 418 -0.24 6.85 -15.01
N LEU A 419 0.52 7.51 -15.89
CA LEU A 419 0.83 8.94 -15.78
C LEU A 419 -0.43 9.79 -15.53
N ARG A 420 -1.54 9.49 -16.22
CA ARG A 420 -2.79 10.25 -16.04
C ARG A 420 -3.37 10.02 -14.65
N GLN A 421 -3.44 8.77 -14.19
CA GLN A 421 -3.99 8.44 -12.87
C GLN A 421 -3.14 8.97 -11.72
N LEU A 422 -1.81 8.99 -11.87
CA LEU A 422 -0.91 9.58 -10.87
C LEU A 422 -1.12 11.11 -10.75
N VAL A 423 -1.30 11.79 -11.88
CA VAL A 423 -1.47 13.26 -11.89
C VAL A 423 -2.87 13.69 -11.47
N PHE A 424 -3.91 13.02 -11.96
CA PHE A 424 -5.29 13.48 -11.83
C PHE A 424 -6.18 12.58 -10.95
N GLY A 425 -5.71 11.39 -10.55
CA GLY A 425 -6.53 10.40 -9.89
C GLY A 425 -7.56 9.76 -10.84
N PRO A 426 -8.83 9.58 -10.41
CA PRO A 426 -9.79 8.77 -11.15
C PRO A 426 -10.29 9.43 -12.45
N ARG A 427 -10.23 10.75 -12.54
CA ARG A 427 -10.66 11.53 -13.71
C ARG A 427 -9.80 12.78 -13.89
N THR A 428 -9.74 13.32 -15.10
CA THR A 428 -9.00 14.56 -15.37
C THR A 428 -9.70 15.74 -14.69
N THR A 429 -9.16 16.21 -13.57
CA THR A 429 -9.71 17.31 -12.78
C THR A 429 -8.66 17.88 -11.81
N LEU A 430 -8.89 19.11 -11.34
CA LEU A 430 -8.14 19.71 -10.23
C LEU A 430 -8.76 19.42 -8.85
N GLN A 431 -9.95 18.81 -8.82
CA GLN A 431 -10.65 18.42 -7.60
C GLN A 431 -10.89 16.90 -7.59
N PRO A 432 -9.83 16.09 -7.39
CA PRO A 432 -9.89 14.64 -7.56
C PRO A 432 -10.79 13.95 -6.52
N TYR A 433 -11.09 14.62 -5.40
CA TYR A 433 -11.97 14.11 -4.36
C TYR A 433 -13.45 14.44 -4.59
N ASP A 434 -13.79 15.36 -5.51
CA ASP A 434 -15.19 15.67 -5.80
C ASP A 434 -15.79 14.54 -6.66
N ALA A 435 -16.84 13.89 -6.18
CA ALA A 435 -17.48 12.80 -6.92
C ALA A 435 -18.26 13.29 -8.15
N GLY A 436 -18.56 14.59 -8.23
CA GLY A 436 -19.33 15.21 -9.31
C GLY A 436 -20.80 15.48 -8.98
N VAL A 437 -21.26 15.03 -7.80
CA VAL A 437 -22.58 15.32 -7.22
C VAL A 437 -22.36 16.20 -5.98
N PRO A 438 -23.09 17.31 -5.80
CA PRO A 438 -22.97 18.15 -4.61
C PRO A 438 -23.11 17.34 -3.32
N GLY A 439 -22.19 17.52 -2.36
CA GLY A 439 -22.17 16.77 -1.10
C GLY A 439 -21.52 15.38 -1.19
N HIS A 440 -21.12 14.88 -2.37
CA HIS A 440 -20.49 13.57 -2.51
C HIS A 440 -18.98 13.68 -2.83
N PHE A 441 -18.17 12.94 -2.08
CA PHE A 441 -16.70 12.94 -2.19
C PHE A 441 -16.15 11.52 -2.28
N VAL A 442 -15.06 11.30 -3.01
CA VAL A 442 -14.39 10.00 -3.13
C VAL A 442 -13.04 10.04 -2.43
N CYS A 443 -12.70 8.97 -1.71
CA CYS A 443 -11.48 8.89 -0.89
C CYS A 443 -10.71 7.57 -1.03
N SER A 444 -11.09 6.71 -1.96
CA SER A 444 -10.40 5.43 -2.16
C SER A 444 -8.97 5.58 -2.67
N ALA A 445 -8.22 4.47 -2.69
CA ALA A 445 -6.86 4.40 -3.24
C ALA A 445 -6.76 4.83 -4.72
N ALA A 446 -7.88 5.00 -5.43
CA ALA A 446 -7.92 5.60 -6.76
C ALA A 446 -7.67 7.12 -6.79
N THR A 447 -7.79 7.79 -5.64
CA THR A 447 -7.51 9.23 -5.49
C THR A 447 -6.07 9.47 -5.04
N PRO A 448 -5.47 10.64 -5.34
CA PRO A 448 -4.14 10.99 -4.84
C PRO A 448 -4.11 11.05 -3.30
N PRO A 449 -3.00 10.68 -2.66
CA PRO A 449 -1.71 10.29 -3.25
C PRO A 449 -1.65 8.85 -3.80
N GLY A 450 -2.67 8.03 -3.55
CA GLY A 450 -2.81 6.71 -4.13
C GLY A 450 -2.92 5.60 -3.09
N PRO A 451 -2.41 4.39 -3.41
CA PRO A 451 -2.54 3.22 -2.55
C PRO A 451 -1.60 3.26 -1.35
N GLY A 452 -1.99 2.53 -0.30
CA GLY A 452 -1.26 2.39 0.95
C GLY A 452 -2.16 2.65 2.16
N ALA A 453 -1.81 2.08 3.31
CA ALA A 453 -2.56 2.22 4.56
C ALA A 453 -2.34 3.57 5.28
N HIS A 454 -1.92 4.62 4.55
CA HIS A 454 -1.53 5.91 5.14
C HIS A 454 -2.71 6.84 5.44
N GLY A 455 -3.94 6.55 5.01
CA GLY A 455 -5.16 7.32 5.35
C GLY A 455 -5.31 8.70 4.69
N MET A 456 -4.27 9.21 4.03
CA MET A 456 -4.27 10.57 3.44
C MET A 456 -5.33 10.81 2.36
N CYS A 457 -5.72 9.80 1.57
CA CYS A 457 -6.83 9.96 0.61
C CYS A 457 -8.14 10.29 1.35
N GLY A 458 -8.36 9.60 2.46
CA GLY A 458 -9.42 9.87 3.43
C GLY A 458 -9.38 11.29 3.99
N SER A 459 -8.23 11.68 4.53
CA SER A 459 -8.01 13.00 5.13
C SER A 459 -8.28 14.16 4.16
N HIS A 460 -7.79 14.05 2.92
CA HIS A 460 -8.00 15.09 1.92
C HIS A 460 -9.46 15.19 1.48
N ALA A 461 -10.16 14.05 1.32
CA ALA A 461 -11.57 14.03 1.02
C ALA A 461 -12.42 14.61 2.17
N ALA A 462 -12.11 14.26 3.42
CA ALA A 462 -12.74 14.83 4.61
C ALA A 462 -12.52 16.35 4.69
N THR A 463 -11.30 16.82 4.46
CA THR A 463 -10.98 18.26 4.40
C THR A 463 -11.78 18.97 3.31
N ARG A 464 -11.94 18.33 2.14
CA ARG A 464 -12.74 18.86 1.03
C ARG A 464 -14.24 18.92 1.38
N ALA A 465 -14.76 17.92 2.10
CA ALA A 465 -16.13 17.86 2.60
C ALA A 465 -16.41 18.92 3.67
N LEU A 466 -15.50 19.11 4.64
CA LEU A 466 -15.60 20.17 5.65
C LEU A 466 -15.64 21.57 5.02
N ARG A 467 -14.86 21.81 3.95
CA ARG A 467 -14.94 23.07 3.20
C ARG A 467 -16.27 23.25 2.47
N TYR A 468 -16.93 22.16 2.07
CA TYR A 468 -18.25 22.21 1.46
C TYR A 468 -19.32 22.56 2.49
N LEU A 469 -19.27 21.96 3.69
CA LEU A 469 -20.20 22.24 4.80
C LEU A 469 -20.15 23.67 5.35
N ARG A 470 -19.02 24.38 5.16
CA ARG A 470 -18.86 25.78 5.58
C ARG A 470 -19.41 26.80 4.58
N ARG A 471 -19.81 26.36 3.39
CA ARG A 471 -20.45 27.21 2.37
C ARG A 471 -21.95 27.20 2.58
#